data_AF-K1IHG3-F1
#
_entry.id   AF-K1IHG3-F1
#
_cell.length_a   1.000
_cell.length_b   1.000
_cell.length_c   1.000
_cell.angle_alpha   90.00
_cell.angle_beta   90.00
_cell.angle_gamma   90.00
#
_symmetry.space_group_name_H-M   'P 1'
#
loop_
_entity.id
_entity.type
_entity.pdbx_description
1 polymer ?
#
loop_
_entity_poly.entity_id
_entity_poly.type
_entity_poly.pdbx_seq_one_letter_code
_entity_poly.pdbx_strand_id
1 'polypeptide(L)'
;MKKIVIGGLIALLLTGCSKLNRENYDQLKMGMSYAEASTILGKAERCDDALGTTSCLWGGEGKNIKIRFIADKATFFSSEGIN
;
A
#
# COMPACT_ATOMS: atom_id res chain seq x y z
N MET A 1 12.96 44.30 3.98
CA MET A 1 12.12 43.39 4.80
C MET A 1 11.09 42.73 3.91
N LYS A 2 11.24 41.44 3.62
CA LYS A 2 10.16 40.49 3.24
C LYS A 2 10.79 39.10 3.27
N LYS A 3 10.46 38.35 4.32
CA LYS A 3 10.99 37.02 4.61
C LYS A 3 10.28 36.03 3.68
N ILE A 4 11.02 35.32 2.83
CA ILE A 4 10.51 34.12 2.19
C ILE A 4 11.16 32.95 2.92
N VAL A 5 10.40 32.42 3.88
CA VAL A 5 10.75 31.18 4.60
C VAL A 5 10.52 30.05 3.62
N ILE A 6 11.58 29.59 2.97
CA ILE A 6 11.58 28.31 2.23
C ILE A 6 11.70 27.22 3.30
N GLY A 7 10.55 26.81 3.83
CA GLY A 7 10.42 25.63 4.69
C GLY A 7 10.61 24.38 3.85
N GLY A 8 11.86 23.94 3.69
CA GLY A 8 12.19 22.64 3.13
C GLY A 8 11.76 21.54 4.11
N LEU A 9 10.58 20.97 3.89
CA LEU A 9 10.16 19.76 4.59
C LEU A 9 10.99 18.59 4.04
N ILE A 10 12.12 18.33 4.69
CA ILE A 10 12.89 17.11 4.50
C ILE A 10 12.02 15.97 5.03
N ALA A 11 11.30 15.31 4.13
CA ALA A 11 10.67 14.03 4.42
C ALA A 11 11.79 13.03 4.69
N LEU A 12 12.01 12.76 5.99
CA LEU A 12 12.86 11.68 6.47
C LEU A 12 12.34 10.37 5.87
N LEU A 13 12.98 9.90 4.80
CA LEU A 13 12.81 8.54 4.30
C LEU A 13 13.46 7.60 5.32
N LEU A 14 12.72 7.32 6.41
CA LEU A 14 13.00 6.20 7.29
C LEU A 14 12.88 4.94 6.43
N THR A 15 14.00 4.42 5.96
CA THR A 15 14.09 3.06 5.40
C THR A 15 13.94 2.06 6.55
N GLY A 16 12.79 2.09 7.22
CA GLY A 16 12.34 0.94 7.99
C GLY A 16 12.18 -0.23 7.02
N CYS A 17 12.49 -1.45 7.48
CA CYS A 17 12.29 -2.68 6.70
C CYS A 17 10.95 -2.59 5.97
N SER A 18 10.99 -2.45 4.64
CA SER A 18 9.79 -2.24 3.86
C SER A 18 8.87 -3.44 4.07
N LYS A 19 7.63 -3.18 4.52
CA LYS A 19 6.60 -4.23 4.66
C LYS A 19 6.21 -4.85 3.31
N LEU A 20 6.68 -4.27 2.20
CA LEU A 20 6.53 -4.81 0.85
C LEU A 20 7.71 -5.76 0.56
N ASN A 21 7.54 -7.02 0.92
CA ASN A 21 8.50 -8.09 0.71
C ASN A 21 7.74 -9.41 0.50
N ARG A 22 8.45 -10.44 0.05
CA ARG A 22 7.84 -11.74 -0.26
C ARG A 22 7.15 -12.39 0.94
N GLU A 23 7.78 -12.34 2.12
CA GLU A 23 7.25 -12.94 3.35
C GLU A 23 5.88 -12.37 3.73
N ASN A 24 5.71 -11.05 3.65
CA ASN A 24 4.43 -10.40 3.93
C ASN A 24 3.40 -10.61 2.82
N TYR A 25 3.84 -10.64 1.55
CA TYR A 25 2.94 -10.96 0.44
C TYR A 25 2.33 -12.37 0.59
N ASP A 26 3.14 -13.35 0.99
CA ASP A 26 2.71 -14.74 1.15
C ASP A 26 1.74 -14.96 2.33
N GLN A 27 1.66 -13.99 3.26
CA GLN A 27 0.67 -14.01 4.35
C GLN A 27 -0.73 -13.58 3.89
N LEU A 28 -0.86 -12.92 2.74
CA LEU A 28 -2.14 -12.44 2.22
C LEU A 28 -3.04 -13.61 1.80
N LYS A 29 -4.33 -13.51 2.15
CA LYS A 29 -5.31 -14.57 1.86
C LYS A 29 -6.60 -13.99 1.31
N MET A 30 -7.20 -14.74 0.39
CA MET A 30 -8.55 -14.48 -0.10
C MET A 30 -9.53 -14.31 1.06
N GLY A 31 -10.45 -13.36 0.95
CA GLY A 31 -11.44 -13.06 1.99
C GLY A 31 -10.93 -12.16 3.13
N MET A 32 -9.65 -11.77 3.14
CA MET A 32 -9.17 -10.75 4.08
C MET A 32 -9.87 -9.41 3.84
N SER A 33 -10.18 -8.72 4.92
CA SER A 33 -10.56 -7.30 4.91
C SER A 33 -9.36 -6.41 4.67
N TYR A 34 -9.61 -5.15 4.33
CA TYR A 34 -8.57 -4.13 4.25
C TYR A 34 -7.78 -3.99 5.57
N ALA A 35 -8.46 -4.10 6.72
CA ALA A 35 -7.82 -3.97 8.04
C ALA A 35 -6.84 -5.13 8.33
N GLU A 36 -7.21 -6.36 7.97
CA GLU A 36 -6.34 -7.53 8.09
C GLU A 36 -5.12 -7.40 7.16
N ALA A 37 -5.34 -7.04 5.89
CA ALA A 37 -4.26 -6.78 4.96
C ALA A 37 -3.33 -5.64 5.44
N SER A 38 -3.90 -4.60 6.06
CA SER A 38 -3.13 -3.46 6.56
C SER A 38 -2.30 -3.78 7.80
N THR A 39 -2.69 -4.80 8.57
CA THR A 39 -1.85 -5.31 9.67
C THR A 39 -0.53 -5.87 9.12
N ILE A 40 -0.62 -6.56 7.98
CA ILE A 40 0.52 -7.19 7.29
C ILE A 40 1.34 -6.13 6.53
N LEU A 41 0.70 -5.36 5.65
CA LEU A 41 1.36 -4.47 4.68
C LEU A 41 1.53 -3.02 5.15
N GLY A 42 0.90 -2.63 6.26
CA GLY A 42 0.75 -1.22 6.64
C GLY A 42 -0.43 -0.56 5.93
N LYS A 43 -0.50 0.78 5.93
CA LYS A 43 -1.57 1.50 5.23
C LYS A 43 -1.32 1.51 3.72
N ALA A 44 -2.37 1.37 2.92
CA ALA A 44 -2.27 1.56 1.48
C ALA A 44 -1.92 3.02 1.15
N GLU A 45 -1.18 3.23 0.06
CA GLU A 45 -0.88 4.56 -0.46
C GLU A 45 -2.10 5.14 -1.18
N ARG A 46 -2.84 4.29 -1.90
CA ARG A 46 -4.04 4.68 -2.65
C ARG A 46 -5.07 3.55 -2.67
N CYS A 47 -6.35 3.91 -2.60
CA CYS A 47 -7.45 3.02 -2.93
C CYS A 47 -8.35 3.71 -3.95
N ASP A 48 -8.67 3.00 -5.03
CA ASP A 48 -9.54 3.46 -6.11
C ASP A 48 -10.80 2.58 -6.13
N ASP A 49 -11.97 3.21 -6.07
CA ASP A 49 -13.27 2.53 -6.14
C ASP A 49 -13.82 2.56 -7.57
N ALA A 50 -14.24 1.40 -8.08
CA ALA A 50 -14.85 1.27 -9.40
C ALA A 50 -15.82 0.09 -9.44
N LEU A 51 -17.05 0.36 -9.89
CA LEU A 51 -18.08 -0.66 -10.20
C LEU A 51 -18.26 -1.72 -9.10
N GLY A 52 -18.43 -1.28 -7.84
CA GLY A 52 -18.63 -2.18 -6.69
C GLY A 52 -17.37 -2.94 -6.26
N THR A 53 -16.21 -2.56 -6.78
CA THR A 53 -14.91 -3.10 -6.39
C THR A 53 -14.00 -1.98 -5.88
N THR A 54 -13.19 -2.28 -4.87
CA THR A 54 -12.18 -1.36 -4.34
C THR A 54 -10.82 -1.94 -4.66
N SER A 55 -9.92 -1.19 -5.29
CA SER A 55 -8.55 -1.63 -5.55
C SER A 55 -7.59 -0.77 -4.76
N CYS A 56 -6.85 -1.37 -3.83
CA CYS A 56 -5.85 -0.67 -3.04
C CYS A 56 -4.44 -1.04 -3.48
N LEU A 57 -3.54 -0.04 -3.48
CA LEU A 57 -2.13 -0.13 -3.84
C LEU A 57 -1.29 0.23 -2.61
N TRP A 58 -0.37 -0.67 -2.27
CA TRP A 58 0.70 -0.41 -1.32
C TRP A 58 2.02 -0.26 -2.09
N GLY A 59 2.76 0.81 -1.83
CA GLY A 59 3.98 1.14 -2.56
C GLY A 59 3.73 1.95 -3.82
N GLY A 60 4.69 1.91 -4.76
CA GLY A 60 4.72 2.75 -5.95
C GLY A 60 5.29 2.04 -7.17
N GLU A 61 5.79 2.82 -8.13
CA GLU A 61 6.39 2.27 -9.35
C GLU A 61 7.59 1.37 -9.04
N GLY A 62 7.66 0.20 -9.69
CA GLY A 62 8.76 -0.75 -9.56
C GLY A 62 8.79 -1.56 -8.26
N LYS A 63 7.99 -1.22 -7.25
CA LYS A 63 7.79 -2.05 -6.05
C LYS A 63 6.44 -1.80 -5.40
N ASN A 64 5.48 -2.71 -5.63
CA ASN A 64 4.13 -2.58 -5.10
C ASN A 64 3.41 -3.91 -4.89
N ILE A 65 2.35 -3.84 -4.10
CA ILE A 65 1.33 -4.87 -3.96
C ILE A 65 -0.03 -4.22 -4.19
N LYS A 66 -0.86 -4.85 -5.01
CA LYS A 66 -2.23 -4.42 -5.29
C LYS A 66 -3.21 -5.51 -4.85
N ILE A 67 -4.24 -5.10 -4.11
CA ILE A 67 -5.31 -5.97 -3.66
C ILE A 67 -6.64 -5.42 -4.15
N ARG A 68 -7.46 -6.26 -4.77
CA ARG A 68 -8.85 -5.93 -5.11
C ARG A 68 -9.78 -6.52 -4.06
N PHE A 69 -10.72 -5.71 -3.61
CA PHE A 69 -11.77 -6.06 -2.69
C PHE A 69 -13.13 -5.99 -3.39
N ILE A 70 -14.00 -6.94 -3.06
CA ILE A 70 -15.42 -6.95 -3.44
C ILE A 70 -16.20 -7.25 -2.16
N ALA A 71 -17.22 -6.44 -1.85
CA ALA A 71 -17.94 -6.52 -0.58
C ALA A 71 -16.98 -6.59 0.63
N ASP A 72 -15.97 -5.72 0.65
CA ASP A 72 -14.93 -5.61 1.68
C ASP A 72 -14.04 -6.86 1.88
N LYS A 73 -14.02 -7.77 0.90
CA LYS A 73 -13.27 -9.02 0.93
C LYS A 73 -12.26 -9.09 -0.21
N ALA A 74 -11.01 -9.41 0.10
CA ALA A 74 -9.94 -9.54 -0.88
C ALA A 74 -10.25 -10.70 -1.84
N THR A 75 -10.24 -10.39 -3.14
CA THR A 75 -10.59 -11.33 -4.23
C THR A 75 -9.48 -11.49 -5.25
N PHE A 76 -8.48 -10.61 -5.24
CA PHE A 76 -7.35 -10.69 -6.15
C PHE A 76 -6.13 -9.98 -5.56
N PHE A 77 -4.95 -10.56 -5.81
CA PHE A 77 -3.65 -10.05 -5.39
C PHE A 77 -2.72 -10.00 -6.59
N SER A 78 -1.94 -8.93 -6.71
CA SER A 78 -0.81 -8.85 -7.65
C SER A 78 0.34 -8.08 -7.02
N SER A 79 1.56 -8.38 -7.46
CA SER A 79 2.77 -7.72 -6.98
C SER A 79 3.73 -7.40 -8.12
N GLU A 80 4.50 -6.33 -7.94
CA GLU A 80 5.60 -5.94 -8.82
C GLU A 80 6.85 -5.68 -7.97
N GLY A 81 8.01 -6.17 -8.42
CA GLY A 81 9.30 -5.93 -7.73
C GLY A 81 9.39 -6.45 -6.30
N ILE A 82 8.55 -7.43 -5.94
CA ILE A 82 8.58 -8.11 -4.63
C ILE A 82 9.50 -9.33 -4.74
N ASN A 83 10.64 -9.25 -4.05
CA ASN A 83 11.59 -10.35 -3.86
C ASN A 83 11.51 -10.89 -2.43
#